data_AF-A0A935BHF2-F1
#
_entry.id   AF-A0A935BHF2-F1
#
_cell.length_a   1.000
_cell.length_b   1.000
_cell.length_c   1.000
_cell.angle_alpha   90.00
_cell.angle_beta   90.00
_cell.angle_gamma   90.00
#
_symmetry.space_group_name_H-M   'P 1'
#
loop_
_entity.id
_entity.type
_entity.pdbx_description
1 polymer ?
#
loop_
_entity_poly.entity_id
_entity_poly.type
_entity_poly.pdbx_seq_one_letter_code
_entity_poly.pdbx_strand_id
1 'polypeptide(L)' 'MANTKELTDITREKLDGFRGKMKKFGVDVPEGDDVEIKAPMGVKMRARYDQAAQTLMLEILDKPIFVPEAQIWSIVEGGI' A
#
# COMPACT_ATOMS: atom_id res chain seq x y z
N MET A 1 6.30 5.71 -16.07
CA MET A 1 6.98 5.21 -14.85
C MET A 1 5.91 5.21 -13.77
N ALA A 2 5.17 4.11 -13.64
CA ALA A 2 3.97 4.05 -12.83
C ALA A 2 4.33 3.63 -11.40
N ASN A 3 4.92 4.55 -10.66
CA ASN A 3 5.21 4.38 -9.23
C ASN A 3 3.93 4.45 -8.40
N THR A 4 2.79 4.74 -9.05
CA THR A 4 1.50 4.93 -8.42
C THR A 4 0.52 3.89 -8.95
N LYS A 5 -0.30 3.36 -8.05
CA LYS A 5 -1.41 2.46 -8.34
C LYS A 5 -2.65 2.91 -7.61
N GLU A 6 -3.72 3.09 -8.35
CA GLU A 6 -5.03 3.39 -7.80
C GLU A 6 -5.86 2.12 -7.74
N LEU A 7 -6.52 1.94 -6.61
CA LEU A 7 -7.41 0.81 -6.34
C LEU A 7 -8.79 1.38 -6.07
N THR A 8 -9.77 0.98 -6.87
CA THR A 8 -11.17 1.37 -6.72
C THR A 8 -11.93 0.32 -5.92
N ASP A 9 -13.12 0.67 -5.42
CA ASP A 9 -13.97 -0.24 -4.62
C ASP A 9 -13.27 -0.68 -3.31
N ILE A 10 -12.53 0.23 -2.69
CA ILE A 10 -11.92 0.04 -1.38
C ILE A 10 -12.82 0.67 -0.34
N THR A 11 -13.53 -0.16 0.41
CA THR A 11 -14.29 0.27 1.60
C THR A 11 -13.36 0.37 2.79
N ARG A 12 -13.79 1.04 3.87
CA ARG A 12 -13.03 1.12 5.12
C ARG A 12 -12.74 -0.27 5.68
N GLU A 13 -13.71 -1.17 5.59
CA GLU A 13 -13.57 -2.56 6.03
C GLU A 13 -12.51 -3.32 5.21
N LYS A 14 -12.49 -3.15 3.88
CA LYS A 14 -11.44 -3.72 3.02
C LYS A 14 -10.07 -3.13 3.34
N LEU A 15 -9.99 -1.82 3.62
CA LEU A 15 -8.75 -1.16 4.03
C LEU A 15 -8.22 -1.71 5.36
N ASP A 16 -9.08 -1.93 6.34
CA ASP A 16 -8.68 -2.49 7.63
C ASP A 16 -8.26 -3.97 7.49
N GLY A 17 -8.94 -4.73 6.62
CA GLY A 17 -8.51 -6.07 6.21
C GLY A 17 -7.14 -6.07 5.53
N PHE A 18 -6.90 -5.11 4.62
CA PHE A 18 -5.61 -4.89 3.98
C PHE A 18 -4.51 -4.61 4.99
N ARG A 19 -4.72 -3.67 5.93
CA ARG A 19 -3.77 -3.39 7.02
C ARG A 19 -3.40 -4.65 7.80
N GLY A 20 -4.41 -5.46 8.15
CA GLY A 20 -4.22 -6.73 8.85
C GLY A 20 -3.41 -7.76 8.05
N LYS A 21 -3.67 -7.89 6.74
CA LYS A 21 -2.92 -8.78 5.84
C LYS A 21 -1.47 -8.27 5.66
N MET A 22 -1.29 -6.98 5.41
CA MET A 22 0.04 -6.35 5.25
C MET A 22 0.92 -6.57 6.47
N LYS A 23 0.35 -6.53 7.68
CA LYS A 23 1.06 -6.84 8.92
C LYS A 23 1.63 -8.26 8.95
N LYS A 24 0.92 -9.24 8.35
CA LYS A 24 1.42 -10.62 8.21
C LYS A 24 2.62 -10.72 7.25
N PHE A 25 2.71 -9.82 6.28
CA PHE A 25 3.85 -9.68 5.39
C PHE A 25 4.99 -8.84 5.98
N GLY A 26 4.88 -8.44 7.27
CA GLY A 26 5.86 -7.61 7.94
C GLY A 26 5.82 -6.14 7.52
N VAL A 27 4.73 -5.70 6.90
CA VAL A 27 4.51 -4.30 6.50
C VAL A 27 3.52 -3.68 7.49
N ASP A 28 3.99 -2.71 8.26
CA ASP A 28 3.12 -1.96 9.17
C ASP A 28 2.49 -0.78 8.40
N VAL A 29 1.17 -0.81 8.26
CA VAL A 29 0.40 0.24 7.59
C VAL A 29 -0.32 1.06 8.67
N PRO A 30 0.07 2.33 8.89
CA PRO A 30 -0.53 3.14 9.93
C PRO A 30 -2.03 3.38 9.71
N GLU A 31 -2.73 3.66 10.81
CA GLU A 31 -4.11 4.16 10.75
C GLU A 31 -4.14 5.59 10.21
N GLY A 32 -5.11 5.88 9.35
CA GLY A 32 -5.27 7.19 8.72
C GLY A 32 -5.60 7.10 7.23
N ASP A 33 -5.99 8.24 6.67
CA ASP A 33 -6.39 8.37 5.27
C ASP A 33 -5.23 8.82 4.37
N ASP A 34 -4.14 9.33 4.94
CA ASP A 34 -2.92 9.63 4.21
C ASP A 34 -1.72 9.27 5.10
N VAL A 35 -1.07 8.16 4.78
CA VAL A 35 -0.02 7.56 5.62
C VAL A 35 1.18 7.14 4.80
N GLU A 36 2.36 7.25 5.40
CA GLU A 36 3.59 6.66 4.85
C GLU A 36 3.75 5.23 5.40
N ILE A 37 3.94 4.28 4.50
CA ILE A 37 4.17 2.87 4.77
C ILE A 37 5.65 2.57 4.60
N LYS A 38 6.25 1.95 5.60
CA LYS A 38 7.62 1.42 5.53
C LYS A 38 7.54 -0.08 5.37
N ALA A 39 7.78 -0.54 4.16
CA ALA A 39 7.83 -1.96 3.85
C ALA A 39 9.24 -2.53 4.10
N PRO A 40 9.36 -3.86 4.28
CA PRO A 40 10.65 -4.53 4.40
C PRO A 40 11.60 -4.20 3.25
N MET A 41 12.88 -4.45 3.49
CA MET A 41 13.96 -4.16 2.52
C MET A 41 14.17 -2.67 2.23
N GLY A 42 13.60 -1.76 3.02
CA GLY A 42 13.83 -0.31 2.86
C GLY A 42 12.96 0.35 1.80
N VAL A 43 11.85 -0.29 1.41
CA VAL A 43 10.85 0.30 0.51
C VAL A 43 9.98 1.27 1.29
N LYS A 44 9.78 2.47 0.75
CA LYS A 44 8.85 3.47 1.27
C LYS A 44 7.72 3.69 0.28
N MET A 45 6.50 3.65 0.81
CA MET A 45 5.30 3.92 0.05
C MET A 45 4.43 4.93 0.76
N ARG A 46 3.52 5.56 0.04
CA ARG A 46 2.44 6.37 0.57
C ARG A 46 1.12 5.72 0.22
N ALA A 47 0.22 5.65 1.18
CA ALA A 47 -1.15 5.22 0.98
C ALA A 47 -2.09 6.38 1.28
N ARG A 48 -2.92 6.72 0.30
CA ARG A 48 -3.99 7.71 0.42
C ARG A 48 -5.33 7.06 0.18
N TYR A 49 -6.15 6.99 1.22
CA TYR A 49 -7.50 6.51 1.16
C TYR A 49 -8.48 7.67 1.01
N ASP A 50 -9.30 7.65 -0.03
CA ASP A 50 -10.44 8.55 -0.19
C ASP A 50 -11.72 7.77 0.11
N GLN A 51 -12.33 8.09 1.26
CA GLN A 51 -13.57 7.44 1.68
C GLN A 51 -14.77 7.82 0.80
N ALA A 52 -14.81 9.05 0.28
CA ALA A 52 -15.94 9.52 -0.55
C ALA A 52 -15.91 8.86 -1.93
N ALA A 53 -14.72 8.72 -2.50
CA ALA A 53 -14.51 8.02 -3.78
C ALA A 53 -14.40 6.50 -3.62
N GLN A 54 -14.25 5.99 -2.39
CA GLN A 54 -13.95 4.58 -2.10
C GLN A 54 -12.71 4.10 -2.88
N THR A 55 -11.67 4.93 -2.91
CA THR A 55 -10.43 4.64 -3.62
C THR A 55 -9.24 4.62 -2.65
N LEU A 56 -8.26 3.77 -2.95
CA LEU A 56 -6.96 3.74 -2.28
C LEU A 56 -5.88 3.97 -3.32
N MET A 57 -5.20 5.10 -3.22
CA MET A 57 -4.04 5.44 -4.03
C MET A 57 -2.77 5.04 -3.28
N LEU A 58 -1.94 4.22 -3.91
CA LEU A 58 -0.65 3.78 -3.40
C LEU A 58 0.45 4.35 -4.29
N GLU A 59 1.49 4.90 -3.68
CA GLU A 59 2.62 5.48 -4.38
C GLU A 59 3.93 4.97 -3.79
N ILE A 60 4.84 4.46 -4.60
CA ILE A 60 6.20 4.11 -4.19
C ILE A 60 7.03 5.40 -4.18
N LEU A 61 7.38 5.86 -2.97
CA LEU A 61 8.18 7.07 -2.76
C LEU A 61 9.67 6.78 -2.96
N ASP A 62 10.11 5.62 -2.45
CA ASP A 62 11.52 5.22 -2.49
C ASP A 62 11.62 3.69 -2.47
N LYS A 63 12.61 3.16 -3.18
CA LYS A 63 12.89 1.73 -3.15
C LYS A 63 14.38 1.49 -3.46
N PRO A 64 15.01 0.48 -2.86
CA PRO A 64 16.34 0.10 -3.28
C PRO A 64 16.36 -0.43 -4.72
N ILE A 65 17.49 -0.27 -5.39
CA ILE A 65 17.68 -0.69 -6.79
C ILE A 65 17.51 -2.21 -7.00
N PHE A 66 17.81 -3.00 -5.97
CA PHE A 66 17.70 -4.46 -6.02
C PHE A 66 16.27 -4.98 -5.78
N VAL A 67 15.32 -4.11 -5.42
CA VAL A 67 13.91 -4.49 -5.21
C VAL A 67 13.09 -4.21 -6.47
N PRO A 68 12.54 -5.25 -7.12
CA PRO A 68 11.65 -5.08 -8.28
C PRO A 68 10.31 -4.47 -7.87
N GLU A 69 9.79 -3.54 -8.69
CA GLU A 69 8.47 -2.95 -8.46
C GLU A 69 7.36 -3.99 -8.49
N ALA A 70 7.47 -4.98 -9.40
CA ALA A 70 6.52 -6.08 -9.49
C ALA A 70 6.38 -6.86 -8.17
N GLN A 71 7.46 -7.02 -7.41
CA GLN A 71 7.42 -7.68 -6.11
C GLN A 71 6.66 -6.84 -5.07
N ILE A 72 6.88 -5.52 -5.07
CA ILE A 72 6.17 -4.59 -4.18
C ILE A 72 4.67 -4.65 -4.48
N TRP A 73 4.29 -4.54 -5.75
CA TRP A 73 2.90 -4.59 -6.17
C TRP A 73 2.23 -5.95 -5.92
N SER A 74 2.97 -7.06 -6.06
CA SER A 74 2.44 -8.39 -5.75
C SER A 74 2.07 -8.55 -4.27
N ILE A 75 2.84 -7.98 -3.35
CA ILE A 75 2.51 -7.97 -1.92
C ILE A 75 1.25 -7.15 -1.66
N VAL A 76 1.17 -5.96 -2.28
CA VAL A 76 -0.01 -5.08 -2.17
C VAL A 76 -1.27 -5.77 -2.69
N GLU A 77 -1.20 -6.39 -3.87
CA GLU A 77 -2.33 -7.10 -4.46
C GLU A 77 -2.76 -8.32 -3.64
N GLY A 78 -1.81 -9.06 -3.07
CA GLY A 78 -2.12 -10.16 -2.14
C GLY A 78 -2.73 -9.68 -0.81
N GLY A 79 -2.56 -8.41 -0.48
CA GLY A 79 -3.13 -7.76 0.68
C GLY A 79 -4.59 -7.34 0.50
N ILE A 80 -5.11 -7.22 -0.72
CA ILE A 80 -6.49 -6.78 -0.98
C ILE A 80 -7.42 -7.99 -0.99
#